data_AF-A0A4R1ZZ91-F1
#
_entry.id   AF-A0A4R1ZZ91-F1
#
_cell.length_a   1.000
_cell.length_b   1.000
_cell.length_c   1.000
_cell.angle_alpha   90.00
_cell.angle_beta   90.00
_cell.angle_gamma   90.00
#
_symmetry.space_group_name_H-M   'P 1'
#
loop_
_entity.id
_entity.type
_entity.pdbx_description
1 polymer ?
#
loop_
_entity_poly.entity_id
_entity_poly.type
_entity_poly.pdbx_seq_one_letter_code
_entity_poly.pdbx_strand_id
1 'polypeptide(L)'
;MENVVKLLDITRVILLKGISIIAVLLMVLIIGYLAAMHDYFAGLWQLSIVMALTLIGWFLQQVKPVLYLPYLLAVWAIYPELRRLLDWSFGAYSETPILSTAPLFVSLVMLIPIVNNFRKLSKTVLRIEMIALSVLLYGFLIGIIQYGGIAASFDLINYATPLLIIAYVNVSPFQSHTRDWLLKGFAYIAVLVAVYGIYQYFLIPPWDKFWMIHSEMLSIGKPEPLKVRVFSTLNSPGPAGVFFGFALAVMTMNKKWRALGLIGMVIVAFGFLLTLVRSSWIALAAMILVYFLQAKSAHKFKLITILVVLFLCYQFILPGLPGAETITNRFDTFGNLNEDVSYNDRLAFSTFILDSISVNPMGNGLGSTGLSAKLNENAMQVFDNGFLNIFYTFGLPGGLAFLGFLIYLTVLALKREKQSSQYYHLAFASMAGAAVLLMSNNFLPGSGGACLWFLVSMIFLRGEKENHENLLRHP
;
A
#
# COMPACT_ATOMS: atom_id res chain seq x y z
N MET A 1 -22.05 -31.46 -30.98
CA MET A 1 -22.29 -30.18 -31.69
C MET A 1 -22.59 -29.03 -30.74
N GLU A 2 -23.50 -29.20 -29.78
CA GLU A 2 -23.92 -28.17 -28.81
C GLU A 2 -22.77 -27.57 -27.95
N ASN A 3 -21.82 -28.41 -27.51
CA ASN A 3 -20.65 -27.96 -26.75
C ASN A 3 -19.65 -27.14 -27.59
N VAL A 4 -19.59 -27.35 -28.91
CA VAL A 4 -18.70 -26.60 -29.82
C VAL A 4 -19.29 -25.22 -30.12
N VAL A 5 -20.61 -25.13 -30.27
CA VAL A 5 -21.33 -23.87 -30.48
C VAL A 5 -21.23 -22.95 -29.25
N LYS A 6 -21.42 -23.49 -28.03
CA LYS A 6 -21.21 -22.73 -26.79
C LYS A 6 -19.77 -22.24 -26.61
N LEU A 7 -18.78 -23.06 -26.98
CA LEU A 7 -17.38 -22.65 -26.91
C LEU A 7 -17.08 -21.52 -27.91
N LEU A 8 -17.62 -21.60 -29.12
CA LEU A 8 -17.47 -20.57 -30.17
C LEU A 8 -18.15 -19.25 -29.79
N ASP A 9 -19.32 -19.29 -29.15
CA ASP A 9 -20.01 -18.07 -28.69
C ASP A 9 -19.28 -17.39 -27.53
N ILE A 10 -18.78 -18.15 -26.56
CA ILE A 10 -17.97 -17.60 -25.46
C ILE A 10 -16.67 -17.00 -26.01
N THR A 11 -16.03 -17.69 -26.94
CA THR A 11 -14.78 -17.21 -27.57
C THR A 11 -15.04 -15.97 -28.40
N ARG A 12 -16.13 -15.91 -29.18
CA ARG A 12 -16.56 -14.71 -29.93
C ARG A 12 -16.87 -13.54 -29.03
N VAL A 13 -17.59 -13.72 -27.93
CA VAL A 13 -17.92 -12.64 -26.99
C VAL A 13 -16.66 -12.11 -26.31
N ILE A 14 -15.72 -12.98 -25.95
CA ILE A 14 -14.42 -12.58 -25.39
C ILE A 14 -13.58 -11.85 -26.45
N LEU A 15 -13.55 -12.33 -27.70
CA LEU A 15 -12.79 -11.71 -28.79
C LEU A 15 -13.36 -10.34 -29.17
N LEU A 16 -14.69 -10.23 -29.31
CA LEU A 16 -15.39 -8.99 -29.65
C LEU A 16 -15.23 -7.94 -28.55
N LYS A 17 -15.34 -8.36 -27.28
CA LYS A 17 -15.05 -7.47 -26.14
C LYS A 17 -13.57 -7.10 -26.05
N GLY A 18 -12.65 -8.01 -26.39
CA GLY A 18 -11.21 -7.73 -26.42
C GLY A 18 -10.82 -6.74 -27.52
N ILE A 19 -11.36 -6.92 -28.74
CA ILE A 19 -11.10 -6.07 -29.90
C ILE A 19 -11.70 -4.67 -29.71
N SER A 20 -12.92 -4.57 -29.17
CA SER A 20 -13.53 -3.25 -28.90
C SER A 20 -12.74 -2.47 -27.85
N ILE A 21 -12.13 -3.15 -26.87
CA ILE A 21 -11.29 -2.52 -25.84
C ILE A 21 -9.94 -2.08 -26.41
N ILE A 22 -9.29 -2.90 -27.24
CA ILE A 22 -8.05 -2.50 -27.92
C ILE A 22 -8.34 -1.30 -28.82
N ALA A 23 -9.47 -1.30 -29.53
CA ALA A 23 -9.89 -0.18 -30.35
C ALA A 23 -10.16 1.08 -29.52
N VAL A 24 -10.83 0.98 -28.37
CA VAL A 24 -11.08 2.11 -27.47
C VAL A 24 -9.78 2.63 -26.84
N LEU A 25 -8.88 1.75 -26.40
CA LEU A 25 -7.58 2.14 -25.85
C LEU A 25 -6.72 2.84 -26.90
N LEU A 26 -6.65 2.29 -28.12
CA LEU A 26 -5.97 2.93 -29.24
C LEU A 26 -6.64 4.25 -29.61
N MET A 27 -7.97 4.33 -29.58
CA MET A 27 -8.71 5.55 -29.89
C MET A 27 -8.47 6.64 -28.85
N VAL A 28 -8.41 6.31 -27.54
CA VAL A 28 -8.05 7.27 -26.49
C VAL A 28 -6.61 7.76 -26.66
N LEU A 29 -5.67 6.84 -26.96
CA LEU A 29 -4.27 7.19 -27.22
C LEU A 29 -4.11 8.06 -28.48
N ILE A 30 -4.86 7.76 -29.55
CA ILE A 30 -4.85 8.50 -30.82
C ILE A 30 -5.54 9.86 -30.67
N ILE A 31 -6.66 9.96 -29.94
CA ILE A 31 -7.32 11.24 -29.65
C ILE A 31 -6.41 12.12 -28.79
N GLY A 32 -5.71 11.54 -27.79
CA GLY A 32 -4.70 12.24 -27.01
C GLY A 32 -3.50 12.71 -27.85
N TYR A 33 -3.12 11.94 -28.87
CA TYR A 33 -2.06 12.29 -29.82
C TYR A 33 -2.49 13.38 -30.83
N LEU A 34 -3.75 13.35 -31.31
CA LEU A 34 -4.27 14.26 -32.33
C LEU A 34 -4.70 15.63 -31.79
N ALA A 35 -5.04 15.75 -30.50
CA ALA A 35 -5.43 17.01 -29.86
C ALA A 35 -4.24 17.96 -29.53
N ALA A 36 -3.07 17.72 -30.13
CA ALA A 36 -1.78 18.25 -29.72
C ALA A 36 -1.43 19.60 -30.38
N MET A 37 -1.66 20.72 -29.67
CA MET A 37 -0.96 22.00 -29.86
C MET A 37 -0.83 22.73 -28.50
N HIS A 38 0.43 22.83 -28.01
CA HIS A 38 0.97 23.62 -26.88
C HIS A 38 0.42 23.40 -25.43
N ASP A 39 1.36 23.22 -24.48
CA ASP A 39 1.30 23.13 -23.00
C ASP A 39 0.27 22.23 -22.28
N TYR A 40 -0.88 21.92 -22.87
CA TYR A 40 -1.87 20.97 -22.33
C TYR A 40 -1.52 19.49 -22.55
N PHE A 41 -0.39 19.22 -23.24
CA PHE A 41 -0.01 17.89 -23.72
C PHE A 41 0.28 16.89 -22.57
N ALA A 42 1.08 17.30 -21.57
CA ALA A 42 1.46 16.41 -20.46
C ALA A 42 0.25 15.97 -19.61
N GLY A 43 -0.68 16.89 -19.34
CA GLY A 43 -1.89 16.60 -18.56
C GLY A 43 -2.82 15.60 -19.25
N LEU A 44 -3.01 15.75 -20.57
CA LEU A 44 -3.83 14.83 -21.37
C LEU A 44 -3.24 13.43 -21.45
N TRP A 45 -1.91 13.30 -21.54
CA TRP A 45 -1.22 12.01 -21.48
C TRP A 45 -1.41 11.32 -20.12
N GLN A 46 -1.22 12.07 -19.03
CA GLN A 46 -1.45 11.55 -17.68
C GLN A 46 -2.91 11.08 -17.52
N LEU A 47 -3.89 11.87 -17.97
CA LEU A 47 -5.30 11.50 -17.94
C LEU A 47 -5.59 10.25 -18.77
N SER A 48 -5.03 10.15 -19.97
CA SER A 48 -5.19 8.97 -20.85
C SER A 48 -4.70 7.69 -20.19
N ILE A 49 -3.56 7.77 -19.48
CA ILE A 49 -3.00 6.64 -18.73
C ILE A 49 -3.89 6.30 -17.53
N VAL A 50 -4.38 7.28 -16.78
CA VAL A 50 -5.35 7.07 -15.68
C VAL A 50 -6.59 6.32 -16.20
N MET A 51 -7.16 6.76 -17.32
CA MET A 51 -8.33 6.14 -17.94
C MET A 51 -8.03 4.72 -18.42
N ALA A 52 -6.90 4.51 -19.10
CA ALA A 52 -6.49 3.19 -19.58
C ALA A 52 -6.32 2.20 -18.42
N LEU A 53 -5.61 2.60 -17.35
CA LEU A 53 -5.42 1.77 -16.17
C LEU A 53 -6.75 1.44 -15.49
N THR A 54 -7.66 2.41 -15.40
CA THR A 54 -8.99 2.21 -14.80
C THR A 54 -9.85 1.25 -15.63
N LEU A 55 -9.86 1.41 -16.95
CA LEU A 55 -10.58 0.53 -17.87
C LEU A 55 -10.07 -0.91 -17.84
N ILE A 56 -8.74 -1.10 -17.78
CA ILE A 56 -8.15 -2.44 -17.60
C ILE A 56 -8.60 -3.06 -16.28
N GLY A 57 -8.60 -2.28 -15.19
CA GLY A 57 -9.08 -2.73 -13.88
C GLY A 57 -10.54 -3.18 -13.94
N TRP A 58 -11.41 -2.35 -14.52
CA TRP A 58 -12.82 -2.69 -14.74
C TRP A 58 -12.99 -3.94 -15.59
N PHE A 59 -12.26 -4.08 -16.69
CA PHE A 59 -12.31 -5.25 -17.55
C PHE A 59 -11.88 -6.54 -16.83
N LEU A 60 -10.74 -6.51 -16.11
CA LEU A 60 -10.26 -7.64 -15.33
C LEU A 60 -11.30 -8.09 -14.32
N GLN A 61 -11.99 -7.14 -13.68
CA GLN A 61 -13.05 -7.43 -12.72
C GLN A 61 -14.24 -8.17 -13.37
N GLN A 62 -14.57 -7.89 -14.63
CA GLN A 62 -15.66 -8.58 -15.34
C GLN A 62 -15.24 -9.97 -15.85
N VAL A 63 -14.00 -10.12 -16.32
CA VAL A 63 -13.57 -11.35 -17.02
C VAL A 63 -12.89 -12.35 -16.08
N LYS A 64 -11.98 -11.88 -15.23
CA LYS A 64 -11.24 -12.70 -14.26
C LYS A 64 -11.02 -11.90 -12.96
N PRO A 65 -12.02 -11.84 -12.06
CA PRO A 65 -11.95 -11.06 -10.82
C PRO A 65 -10.72 -11.36 -9.96
N VAL A 66 -10.19 -12.60 -10.03
CA VAL A 66 -8.99 -13.02 -9.30
C VAL A 66 -7.75 -12.21 -9.71
N LEU A 67 -7.64 -11.79 -10.97
CA LEU A 67 -6.50 -11.01 -11.48
C LEU A 67 -6.55 -9.52 -11.08
N TYR A 68 -7.73 -9.02 -10.69
CA TYR A 68 -7.92 -7.60 -10.42
C TYR A 68 -7.16 -7.13 -9.17
N LEU A 69 -7.11 -7.91 -8.09
CA LEU A 69 -6.39 -7.49 -6.87
C LEU A 69 -4.88 -7.37 -7.06
N PRO A 70 -4.17 -8.35 -7.66
CA PRO A 70 -2.77 -8.14 -7.99
C PRO A 70 -2.57 -6.98 -8.95
N TYR A 71 -3.47 -6.78 -9.92
CA TYR A 71 -3.41 -5.61 -10.79
C TYR A 71 -3.52 -4.30 -10.01
N LEU A 72 -4.48 -4.19 -9.08
CA LEU A 72 -4.64 -3.03 -8.20
C LEU A 72 -3.37 -2.76 -7.38
N LEU A 73 -2.80 -3.79 -6.76
CA LEU A 73 -1.55 -3.65 -5.98
C LEU A 73 -0.36 -3.27 -6.87
N ALA A 74 -0.31 -3.79 -8.10
CA ALA A 74 0.70 -3.42 -9.08
C ALA A 74 0.57 -1.95 -9.49
N VAL A 75 -0.65 -1.45 -9.72
CA VAL A 75 -0.87 -0.02 -10.01
C VAL A 75 -0.41 0.85 -8.84
N TRP A 76 -0.75 0.51 -7.60
CA TRP A 76 -0.25 1.22 -6.41
C TRP A 76 1.28 1.23 -6.31
N ALA A 77 1.94 0.15 -6.71
CA ALA A 77 3.39 0.03 -6.65
C ALA A 77 4.12 0.69 -7.83
N ILE A 78 3.51 0.74 -9.02
CA ILE A 78 4.17 1.10 -10.28
C ILE A 78 3.79 2.49 -10.80
N TYR A 79 2.63 3.05 -10.43
CA TYR A 79 2.24 4.37 -10.93
C TYR A 79 3.29 5.48 -10.68
N PRO A 80 4.07 5.51 -9.57
CA PRO A 80 5.08 6.56 -9.40
C PRO A 80 6.22 6.45 -10.40
N GLU A 81 6.56 5.24 -10.84
CA GLU A 81 7.53 5.03 -11.92
C GLU A 81 7.02 5.58 -13.24
N LEU A 82 5.76 5.30 -13.59
CA LEU A 82 5.12 5.86 -14.78
C LEU A 82 5.10 7.39 -14.73
N ARG A 83 4.82 7.97 -13.56
CA ARG A 83 4.90 9.42 -13.34
C ARG A 83 6.29 9.94 -13.65
N ARG A 84 7.34 9.37 -13.06
CA ARG A 84 8.71 9.83 -13.26
C ARG A 84 9.15 9.78 -14.71
N LEU A 85 8.78 8.72 -15.42
CA LEU A 85 9.05 8.59 -16.86
C LEU A 85 8.40 9.71 -17.66
N LEU A 86 7.14 10.04 -17.37
CA LEU A 86 6.42 11.13 -18.05
C LEU A 86 7.03 12.49 -17.70
N ASP A 87 7.21 12.79 -16.41
CA ASP A 87 7.75 14.05 -15.93
C ASP A 87 9.14 14.31 -16.56
N TRP A 88 9.98 13.27 -16.64
CA TRP A 88 11.28 13.34 -17.32
C TRP A 88 11.14 13.52 -18.84
N SER A 89 10.24 12.79 -19.50
CA SER A 89 10.04 12.89 -20.95
C SER A 89 9.55 14.26 -21.40
N PHE A 90 8.76 14.93 -20.55
CA PHE A 90 8.27 16.30 -20.79
C PHE A 90 9.16 17.39 -20.19
N GLY A 91 10.20 17.01 -19.43
CA GLY A 91 11.07 17.96 -18.72
C GLY A 91 10.33 18.82 -17.69
N ALA A 92 9.17 18.37 -17.22
CA ALA A 92 8.27 19.14 -16.36
C ALA A 92 7.92 18.35 -15.10
N TYR A 93 8.25 18.91 -13.94
CA TYR A 93 7.85 18.36 -12.65
C TYR A 93 6.59 19.07 -12.15
N SER A 94 5.60 18.29 -11.72
CA SER A 94 4.40 18.78 -11.05
C SER A 94 4.31 18.12 -9.69
N GLU A 95 3.99 18.88 -8.64
CA GLU A 95 3.75 18.31 -7.31
C GLU A 95 2.46 17.48 -7.25
N THR A 96 1.47 17.86 -8.07
CA THR A 96 0.09 17.35 -8.06
C THR A 96 -0.30 16.76 -9.41
N PRO A 97 0.44 15.76 -9.93
CA PRO A 97 0.15 15.20 -11.24
C PRO A 97 -1.20 14.48 -11.23
N ILE A 98 -1.94 14.60 -12.33
CA ILE A 98 -3.21 13.88 -12.55
C ILE A 98 -2.98 12.38 -12.42
N LEU A 99 -1.81 11.88 -12.85
CA LEU A 99 -1.46 10.45 -12.77
C LEU A 99 -1.46 9.91 -11.34
N SER A 100 -1.25 10.74 -10.32
CA SER A 100 -1.34 10.30 -8.91
C SER A 100 -2.72 9.79 -8.52
N THR A 101 -3.76 10.13 -9.28
CA THR A 101 -5.12 9.64 -9.08
C THR A 101 -5.37 8.25 -9.68
N ALA A 102 -4.49 7.73 -10.54
CA ALA A 102 -4.63 6.41 -11.17
C ALA A 102 -4.91 5.27 -10.18
N PRO A 103 -4.12 5.05 -9.12
CA PRO A 103 -4.42 4.00 -8.14
C PRO A 103 -5.76 4.21 -7.43
N LEU A 104 -6.20 5.46 -7.24
CA LEU A 104 -7.48 5.77 -6.60
C LEU A 104 -8.64 5.36 -7.49
N PHE A 105 -8.64 5.77 -8.77
CA PHE A 105 -9.68 5.40 -9.73
C PHE A 105 -9.73 3.89 -9.97
N VAL A 106 -8.57 3.23 -10.13
CA VAL A 106 -8.50 1.78 -10.23
C VAL A 106 -9.10 1.11 -9.00
N SER A 107 -8.87 1.66 -7.80
CA SER A 107 -9.43 1.10 -6.55
C SER A 107 -10.93 1.36 -6.41
N LEU A 108 -11.44 2.51 -6.87
CA LEU A 108 -12.88 2.83 -6.85
C LEU A 108 -13.73 1.86 -7.69
N VAL A 109 -13.14 1.20 -8.69
CA VAL A 109 -13.79 0.12 -9.45
C VAL A 109 -14.27 -1.02 -8.53
N MET A 110 -13.68 -1.23 -7.35
CA MET A 110 -14.18 -2.19 -6.34
C MET A 110 -15.63 -1.92 -5.92
N LEU A 111 -16.08 -0.66 -5.95
CA LEU A 111 -17.42 -0.30 -5.54
C LEU A 111 -18.51 -0.97 -6.38
N ILE A 112 -18.25 -1.22 -7.67
CA ILE A 112 -19.25 -1.82 -8.58
C ILE A 112 -19.77 -3.17 -8.05
N PRO A 113 -18.93 -4.19 -7.82
CA PRO A 113 -19.39 -5.45 -7.26
C PRO A 113 -19.81 -5.35 -5.80
N ILE A 114 -19.23 -4.44 -5.00
CA ILE A 114 -19.64 -4.23 -3.60
C ILE A 114 -21.09 -3.75 -3.55
N VAL A 115 -21.46 -2.75 -4.35
CA VAL A 115 -22.83 -2.22 -4.42
C VAL A 115 -23.78 -3.26 -5.01
N ASN A 116 -23.41 -3.90 -6.12
CA ASN A 116 -24.24 -4.93 -6.76
C ASN A 116 -24.50 -6.15 -5.87
N ASN A 117 -23.58 -6.43 -4.93
CA ASN A 117 -23.67 -7.57 -4.02
C ASN A 117 -23.72 -7.13 -2.55
N PHE A 118 -24.21 -5.92 -2.26
CA PHE A 118 -24.18 -5.37 -0.90
C PHE A 118 -24.90 -6.26 0.12
N ARG A 119 -26.03 -6.86 -0.29
CA ARG A 119 -26.79 -7.82 0.53
C ARG A 119 -26.01 -9.11 0.85
N LYS A 120 -24.97 -9.41 0.07
CA LYS A 120 -24.07 -10.54 0.31
C LYS A 120 -22.91 -10.16 1.24
N LEU A 121 -22.78 -8.94 1.76
CA LEU A 121 -21.74 -8.67 2.76
C LEU A 121 -22.01 -9.45 4.06
N SER A 122 -20.96 -10.03 4.65
CA SER A 122 -21.09 -10.60 5.99
C SER A 122 -21.38 -9.50 7.02
N LYS A 123 -22.12 -9.83 8.09
CA LYS A 123 -22.42 -8.86 9.17
C LYS A 123 -21.15 -8.26 9.78
N THR A 124 -20.07 -9.04 9.84
CA THR A 124 -18.77 -8.58 10.35
C THR A 124 -18.13 -7.56 9.41
N VAL A 125 -18.06 -7.86 8.11
CA VAL A 125 -17.48 -6.94 7.13
C VAL A 125 -18.31 -5.66 7.01
N LEU A 126 -19.65 -5.77 6.98
CA LEU A 126 -20.52 -4.59 7.01
C LEU A 126 -20.22 -3.69 8.22
N ARG A 127 -20.02 -4.29 9.41
CA ARG A 127 -19.66 -3.52 10.61
C ARG A 127 -18.29 -2.84 10.49
N ILE A 128 -17.30 -3.52 9.91
CA ILE A 128 -15.96 -2.95 9.64
C ILE A 128 -16.10 -1.71 8.76
N GLU A 129 -16.78 -1.83 7.62
CA GLU A 129 -16.96 -0.73 6.67
C GLU A 129 -17.75 0.42 7.28
N MET A 130 -18.79 0.14 8.08
CA MET A 130 -19.58 1.18 8.74
C MET A 130 -18.77 1.95 9.80
N ILE A 131 -17.99 1.25 10.63
CA ILE A 131 -17.12 1.91 11.62
C ILE A 131 -16.08 2.78 10.91
N ALA A 132 -15.41 2.24 9.89
CA ALA A 132 -14.44 2.98 9.11
C ALA A 132 -15.07 4.22 8.46
N LEU A 133 -16.20 4.07 7.79
CA LEU A 133 -16.92 5.16 7.14
C LEU A 133 -17.32 6.25 8.15
N SER A 134 -17.82 5.89 9.33
CA SER A 134 -18.18 6.88 10.36
C SER A 134 -16.99 7.71 10.83
N VAL A 135 -15.84 7.08 11.07
CA VAL A 135 -14.62 7.78 11.52
C VAL A 135 -14.05 8.66 10.40
N LEU A 136 -14.01 8.15 9.18
CA LEU A 136 -13.53 8.91 8.02
C LEU A 136 -14.46 10.08 7.67
N LEU A 137 -15.78 9.89 7.74
CA LEU A 137 -16.76 10.95 7.51
C LEU A 137 -16.64 12.06 8.55
N TYR A 138 -16.41 11.72 9.83
CA TYR A 138 -16.14 12.71 10.86
C TYR A 138 -14.93 13.58 10.51
N GLY A 139 -13.79 12.97 10.18
CA GLY A 139 -12.59 13.72 9.77
C GLY A 139 -12.80 14.52 8.48
N PHE A 140 -13.58 13.99 7.53
CA PHE A 140 -13.89 14.67 6.27
C PHE A 140 -14.72 15.95 6.47
N LEU A 141 -15.75 15.91 7.31
CA LEU A 141 -16.60 17.08 7.59
C LEU A 141 -15.79 18.22 8.21
N ILE A 142 -14.89 17.90 9.13
CA ILE A 142 -13.96 18.89 9.72
C ILE A 142 -12.98 19.40 8.64
N GLY A 143 -12.45 18.48 7.84
CA GLY A 143 -11.46 18.79 6.79
C GLY A 143 -12.01 19.72 5.70
N ILE A 144 -13.26 19.54 5.26
CA ILE A 144 -13.89 20.45 4.29
C ILE A 144 -13.91 21.89 4.81
N ILE A 145 -14.24 22.07 6.09
CA ILE A 145 -14.37 23.39 6.71
C ILE A 145 -13.01 24.06 6.86
N GLN A 146 -11.97 23.31 7.24
CA GLN A 146 -10.65 23.87 7.55
C GLN A 146 -9.72 23.97 6.33
N TYR A 147 -9.69 22.95 5.47
CA TYR A 147 -8.68 22.80 4.40
C TYR A 147 -9.29 22.78 2.99
N GLY A 148 -10.61 22.84 2.87
CA GLY A 148 -11.33 22.86 1.61
C GLY A 148 -11.70 21.47 1.07
N GLY A 149 -12.69 21.44 0.18
CA GLY A 149 -13.28 20.19 -0.30
C GLY A 149 -12.33 19.28 -1.09
N ILE A 150 -11.39 19.85 -1.84
CA ILE A 150 -10.47 19.06 -2.69
C ILE A 150 -9.46 18.29 -1.84
N ALA A 151 -8.75 18.97 -0.91
CA ALA A 151 -7.76 18.35 -0.05
C ALA A 151 -8.39 17.27 0.85
N ALA A 152 -9.52 17.59 1.47
CA ALA A 152 -10.27 16.66 2.31
C ALA A 152 -10.76 15.43 1.52
N SER A 153 -11.24 15.63 0.28
CA SER A 153 -11.72 14.52 -0.57
C SER A 153 -10.58 13.63 -1.03
N PHE A 154 -9.44 14.22 -1.41
CA PHE A 154 -8.27 13.45 -1.82
C PHE A 154 -7.77 12.55 -0.68
N ASP A 155 -7.67 13.09 0.54
CA ASP A 155 -7.25 12.32 1.71
C ASP A 155 -8.29 11.24 2.07
N LEU A 156 -9.59 11.58 2.07
CA LEU A 156 -10.67 10.61 2.27
C LEU A 156 -10.59 9.43 1.32
N ILE A 157 -10.37 9.68 0.02
CA ILE A 157 -10.26 8.62 -0.98
C ILE A 157 -9.00 7.78 -0.74
N ASN A 158 -7.88 8.38 -0.31
CA ASN A 158 -6.65 7.65 0.03
C ASN A 158 -6.80 6.74 1.26
N TYR A 159 -7.64 7.09 2.23
CA TYR A 159 -7.98 6.20 3.35
C TYR A 159 -9.03 5.16 2.98
N ALA A 160 -10.09 5.57 2.30
CA ALA A 160 -11.26 4.73 2.02
C ALA A 160 -10.94 3.66 0.97
N THR A 161 -10.26 4.02 -0.12
CA THR A 161 -10.07 3.08 -1.24
C THR A 161 -9.27 1.83 -0.88
N PRO A 162 -8.20 1.89 -0.06
CA PRO A 162 -7.54 0.68 0.42
C PRO A 162 -8.42 -0.20 1.32
N LEU A 163 -9.29 0.39 2.14
CA LEU A 163 -10.17 -0.36 3.05
C LEU A 163 -11.21 -1.19 2.29
N LEU A 164 -11.70 -0.67 1.15
CA LEU A 164 -12.65 -1.38 0.28
C LEU A 164 -12.15 -2.76 -0.18
N ILE A 165 -10.85 -3.05 -0.11
CA ILE A 165 -10.29 -4.38 -0.41
C ILE A 165 -10.95 -5.45 0.49
N ILE A 166 -11.26 -5.14 1.74
CA ILE A 166 -11.92 -6.06 2.69
C ILE A 166 -13.32 -6.42 2.19
N ALA A 167 -14.17 -5.41 1.91
CA ALA A 167 -15.49 -5.63 1.33
C ALA A 167 -15.43 -6.34 -0.03
N TYR A 168 -14.51 -5.93 -0.92
CA TYR A 168 -14.36 -6.50 -2.24
C TYR A 168 -14.04 -8.01 -2.19
N VAL A 169 -13.10 -8.42 -1.35
CA VAL A 169 -12.75 -9.84 -1.16
C VAL A 169 -13.93 -10.64 -0.60
N ASN A 170 -14.75 -10.04 0.26
CA ASN A 170 -15.90 -10.72 0.85
C ASN A 170 -17.05 -10.97 -0.15
N VAL A 171 -17.31 -10.02 -1.05
CA VAL A 171 -18.38 -10.15 -2.06
C VAL A 171 -17.95 -10.90 -3.31
N SER A 172 -16.65 -10.95 -3.58
CA SER A 172 -16.12 -11.60 -4.77
C SER A 172 -16.28 -13.12 -4.70
N PRO A 173 -16.58 -13.80 -5.82
CA PRO A 173 -16.79 -15.24 -5.86
C PRO A 173 -15.46 -16.02 -5.84
N PHE A 174 -14.58 -15.70 -4.89
CA PHE A 174 -13.29 -16.35 -4.74
C PHE A 174 -13.42 -17.70 -4.05
N GLN A 175 -12.59 -18.64 -4.48
CA GLN A 175 -12.51 -19.96 -3.87
C GLN A 175 -11.45 -19.98 -2.77
N SER A 176 -11.48 -20.99 -1.90
CA SER A 176 -10.56 -21.10 -0.75
C SER A 176 -9.08 -21.11 -1.18
N HIS A 177 -8.76 -21.74 -2.31
CA HIS A 177 -7.41 -21.80 -2.88
C HIS A 177 -6.93 -20.47 -3.49
N THR A 178 -7.83 -19.52 -3.74
CA THR A 178 -7.51 -18.22 -4.33
C THR A 178 -6.62 -17.37 -3.41
N ARG A 179 -6.71 -17.55 -2.08
CA ARG A 179 -5.85 -16.83 -1.11
C ARG A 179 -4.36 -17.04 -1.37
N ASP A 180 -3.95 -18.30 -1.54
CA ASP A 180 -2.55 -18.65 -1.82
C ASP A 180 -2.07 -18.02 -3.14
N TRP A 181 -2.94 -18.00 -4.16
CA TRP A 181 -2.64 -17.39 -5.45
C TRP A 181 -2.49 -15.86 -5.36
N LEU A 182 -3.39 -15.19 -4.64
CA LEU A 182 -3.34 -13.73 -4.42
C LEU A 182 -2.06 -13.32 -3.69
N LEU A 183 -1.72 -14.02 -2.61
CA LEU A 183 -0.48 -13.76 -1.83
C LEU A 183 0.77 -14.00 -2.68
N LYS A 184 0.76 -15.04 -3.52
CA LYS A 184 1.85 -15.29 -4.47
C LYS A 184 1.92 -14.22 -5.56
N GLY A 185 0.78 -13.70 -6.02
CA GLY A 185 0.70 -12.56 -6.95
C GLY A 185 1.34 -11.30 -6.37
N PHE A 186 1.03 -10.97 -5.11
CA PHE A 186 1.68 -9.89 -4.37
C PHE A 186 3.21 -10.07 -4.29
N ALA A 187 3.67 -11.30 -4.01
CA ALA A 187 5.10 -11.61 -4.01
C ALA A 187 5.76 -11.46 -5.40
N TYR A 188 5.07 -11.79 -6.49
CA TYR A 188 5.60 -11.58 -7.85
C TYR A 188 5.78 -10.09 -8.17
N ILE A 189 4.82 -9.25 -7.79
CA ILE A 189 4.92 -7.79 -7.93
C ILE A 189 6.13 -7.30 -7.13
N ALA A 190 6.29 -7.79 -5.89
CA ALA A 190 7.44 -7.42 -5.06
C ALA A 190 8.78 -7.81 -5.67
N VAL A 191 8.88 -8.97 -6.33
CA VAL A 191 10.11 -9.35 -7.06
C VAL A 191 10.39 -8.36 -8.19
N LEU A 192 9.39 -7.98 -9.00
CA LEU A 192 9.57 -7.02 -10.09
C LEU A 192 10.02 -5.65 -9.57
N VAL A 193 9.36 -5.16 -8.53
CA VAL A 193 9.73 -3.90 -7.86
C VAL A 193 11.14 -4.02 -7.25
N ALA A 194 11.52 -5.16 -6.68
CA ALA A 194 12.87 -5.34 -6.13
C ALA A 194 13.94 -5.36 -7.21
N VAL A 195 13.70 -6.05 -8.35
CA VAL A 195 14.62 -6.04 -9.50
C VAL A 195 14.86 -4.61 -9.99
N TYR A 196 13.79 -3.83 -10.15
CA TYR A 196 13.91 -2.42 -10.54
C TYR A 196 14.66 -1.61 -9.48
N GLY A 197 14.41 -1.84 -8.18
CA GLY A 197 15.11 -1.14 -7.11
C GLY A 197 16.61 -1.41 -7.07
N ILE A 198 17.01 -2.66 -7.38
CA ILE A 198 18.42 -3.03 -7.50
C ILE A 198 19.05 -2.34 -8.71
N TYR A 199 18.36 -2.35 -9.85
CA TYR A 199 18.77 -1.60 -11.05
C TYR A 199 18.94 -0.09 -10.76
N GLN A 200 17.96 0.50 -10.06
CA GLN A 200 17.99 1.89 -9.61
C GLN A 200 19.22 2.18 -8.75
N TYR A 201 19.57 1.31 -7.80
CA TYR A 201 20.72 1.51 -6.92
C TYR A 201 22.06 1.57 -7.66
N PHE A 202 22.26 0.68 -8.63
CA PHE A 202 23.54 0.56 -9.34
C PHE A 202 23.70 1.56 -10.47
N LEU A 203 22.62 1.99 -11.14
CA LEU A 203 22.73 2.76 -12.36
C LEU A 203 22.08 4.15 -12.29
N ILE A 204 21.11 4.36 -11.39
CA ILE A 204 20.24 5.55 -11.29
C ILE A 204 19.79 6.06 -12.67
N PRO A 205 18.60 5.60 -13.12
CA PRO A 205 18.05 6.04 -14.40
C PRO A 205 17.87 7.57 -14.49
N PRO A 206 17.90 8.15 -15.71
CA PRO A 206 17.75 9.59 -15.91
C PRO A 206 16.47 10.17 -15.30
N TRP A 207 15.35 9.45 -15.37
CA TRP A 207 14.07 9.87 -14.80
C TRP A 207 14.04 9.81 -13.27
N ASP A 208 14.72 8.85 -12.66
CA ASP A 208 14.87 8.78 -11.20
C ASP A 208 15.79 9.90 -10.70
N LYS A 209 16.87 10.21 -11.43
CA LYS A 209 17.70 11.38 -11.16
C LYS A 209 16.90 12.68 -11.29
N PHE A 210 16.09 12.82 -12.33
CA PHE A 210 15.20 13.97 -12.52
C PHE A 210 14.23 14.11 -11.33
N TRP A 211 13.60 13.01 -10.91
CA TRP A 211 12.74 12.99 -9.73
C TRP A 211 13.47 13.44 -8.46
N MET A 212 14.64 12.88 -8.17
CA MET A 212 15.41 13.22 -6.96
C MET A 212 15.80 14.70 -6.90
N ILE A 213 16.09 15.32 -8.04
CA ILE A 213 16.47 16.73 -8.12
C ILE A 213 15.25 17.63 -7.84
N HIS A 214 14.08 17.32 -8.41
CA HIS A 214 12.91 18.19 -8.34
C HIS A 214 11.98 17.89 -7.16
N SER A 215 12.05 16.69 -6.57
CA SER A 215 11.21 16.34 -5.41
C SER A 215 11.71 16.94 -4.10
N GLU A 216 12.88 17.59 -4.11
CA GLU A 216 13.56 18.22 -2.97
C GLU A 216 13.69 17.33 -1.71
N MET A 217 13.71 16.00 -1.91
CA MET A 217 13.69 15.04 -0.82
C MET A 217 15.12 14.75 -0.35
N LEU A 218 15.70 15.67 0.44
CA LEU A 218 17.10 15.56 0.92
C LEU A 218 17.41 14.21 1.61
N SER A 219 16.42 13.57 2.21
CA SER A 219 16.56 12.30 2.93
C SER A 219 16.74 11.07 2.02
N ILE A 220 16.61 11.21 0.70
CA ILE A 220 16.68 10.10 -0.28
C ILE A 220 18.13 9.74 -0.66
N GLY A 221 19.10 10.57 -0.29
CA GLY A 221 20.50 10.43 -0.68
C GLY A 221 20.86 11.27 -1.90
N LYS A 222 22.01 10.97 -2.53
CA LYS A 222 22.50 11.70 -3.70
C LYS A 222 22.07 10.98 -4.99
N PRO A 223 21.75 11.70 -6.07
CA PRO A 223 21.40 11.12 -7.37
C PRO A 223 22.64 10.63 -8.13
N GLU A 224 23.44 9.81 -7.46
CA GLU A 224 24.64 9.16 -7.95
C GLU A 224 24.61 7.65 -7.62
N PRO A 225 25.09 6.77 -8.52
CA PRO A 225 25.16 5.34 -8.28
C PRO A 225 25.67 4.99 -6.89
N LEU A 226 25.04 4.00 -6.25
CA LEU A 226 25.36 3.49 -4.92
C LEU A 226 25.17 4.50 -3.77
N LYS A 227 24.74 5.75 -4.02
CA LYS A 227 24.54 6.78 -2.98
C LYS A 227 23.07 7.13 -2.77
N VAL A 228 22.16 6.35 -3.36
CA VAL A 228 20.71 6.49 -3.23
C VAL A 228 20.14 5.49 -2.24
N ARG A 229 19.21 5.94 -1.41
CA ARG A 229 18.30 5.06 -0.67
C ARG A 229 17.22 4.60 -1.62
N VAL A 230 17.14 3.30 -1.88
CA VAL A 230 16.25 2.76 -2.91
C VAL A 230 14.80 3.05 -2.56
N PHE A 231 14.11 3.68 -3.51
CA PHE A 231 12.67 3.86 -3.51
C PHE A 231 12.00 3.00 -4.58
N SER A 232 12.78 2.38 -5.47
CA SER A 232 12.31 1.57 -6.58
C SER A 232 11.21 2.29 -7.35
N THR A 233 10.13 1.61 -7.75
CA THR A 233 8.98 2.16 -8.47
C THR A 233 8.06 3.00 -7.59
N LEU A 234 8.30 3.07 -6.27
CA LEU A 234 7.47 3.82 -5.31
C LEU A 234 7.96 5.27 -5.14
N ASN A 235 7.17 6.15 -4.51
CA ASN A 235 7.47 7.59 -4.44
C ASN A 235 8.71 7.93 -3.60
N SER A 236 9.04 7.13 -2.58
CA SER A 236 10.17 7.37 -1.68
C SER A 236 10.59 6.09 -0.95
N PRO A 237 11.74 6.09 -0.25
CA PRO A 237 12.22 4.89 0.43
C PRO A 237 11.26 4.38 1.50
N GLY A 238 10.50 5.26 2.17
CA GLY A 238 9.52 4.90 3.20
C GLY A 238 8.46 3.91 2.71
N PRO A 239 7.60 4.30 1.74
CA PRO A 239 6.65 3.40 1.08
C PRO A 239 7.30 2.14 0.49
N ALA A 240 8.49 2.25 -0.11
CA ALA A 240 9.24 1.09 -0.60
C ALA A 240 9.59 0.09 0.51
N GLY A 241 10.10 0.58 1.65
CA GLY A 241 10.40 -0.23 2.82
C GLY A 241 9.16 -0.92 3.38
N VAL A 242 8.04 -0.21 3.48
CA VAL A 242 6.75 -0.80 3.93
C VAL A 242 6.28 -1.89 2.96
N PHE A 243 6.28 -1.61 1.66
CA PHE A 243 5.85 -2.55 0.63
C PHE A 243 6.69 -3.82 0.62
N PHE A 244 8.02 -3.69 0.59
CA PHE A 244 8.93 -4.83 0.66
C PHE A 244 8.86 -5.55 2.00
N GLY A 245 8.69 -4.84 3.12
CA GLY A 245 8.53 -5.43 4.45
C GLY A 245 7.33 -6.36 4.53
N PHE A 246 6.16 -5.92 4.04
CA PHE A 246 4.97 -6.77 3.96
C PHE A 246 5.16 -7.96 3.00
N ALA A 247 5.73 -7.73 1.80
CA ALA A 247 5.96 -8.81 0.84
C ALA A 247 6.95 -9.87 1.36
N LEU A 248 8.05 -9.44 1.96
CA LEU A 248 9.06 -10.32 2.53
C LEU A 248 8.51 -11.10 3.73
N ALA A 249 7.65 -10.48 4.55
CA ALA A 249 6.94 -11.17 5.62
C ALA A 249 6.09 -12.33 5.06
N VAL A 250 5.27 -12.07 4.05
CA VAL A 250 4.46 -13.09 3.35
C VAL A 250 5.34 -14.22 2.82
N MET A 251 6.42 -13.90 2.10
CA MET A 251 7.34 -14.89 1.52
C MET A 251 8.07 -15.72 2.60
N THR A 252 8.33 -15.14 3.76
CA THR A 252 9.04 -15.79 4.87
C THR A 252 8.15 -16.80 5.61
N MET A 253 6.89 -16.40 5.86
CA MET A 253 5.91 -17.14 6.64
C MET A 253 5.56 -18.49 6.01
N ASN A 254 5.26 -18.52 4.71
CA ASN A 254 4.86 -19.74 4.01
C ASN A 254 5.61 -19.94 2.68
N LYS A 255 6.10 -21.17 2.44
CA LYS A 255 6.78 -21.53 1.18
C LYS A 255 5.87 -21.39 -0.05
N LYS A 256 4.56 -21.61 0.10
CA LYS A 256 3.59 -21.54 -1.01
C LYS A 256 3.45 -20.12 -1.59
N TRP A 257 3.66 -19.11 -0.75
CA TRP A 257 3.48 -17.70 -1.11
C TRP A 257 4.74 -17.07 -1.72
N ARG A 258 5.81 -17.85 -1.87
CA ARG A 258 7.07 -17.38 -2.47
C ARG A 258 6.96 -17.33 -4.00
N ALA A 259 7.07 -16.13 -4.56
CA ALA A 259 7.37 -15.96 -5.97
C ALA A 259 8.83 -16.38 -6.24
N LEU A 260 9.05 -17.22 -7.26
CA LEU A 260 10.37 -17.74 -7.64
C LEU A 260 11.16 -18.41 -6.49
N GLY A 261 10.46 -18.98 -5.51
CA GLY A 261 11.07 -19.73 -4.41
C GLY A 261 12.01 -18.87 -3.54
N LEU A 262 13.20 -19.41 -3.23
CA LEU A 262 14.19 -18.69 -2.42
C LEU A 262 14.86 -17.56 -3.18
N ILE A 263 15.03 -17.69 -4.50
CA ILE A 263 15.71 -16.69 -5.34
C ILE A 263 14.91 -15.39 -5.31
N GLY A 264 13.59 -15.44 -5.55
CA GLY A 264 12.74 -14.26 -5.46
C GLY A 264 12.75 -13.62 -4.07
N MET A 265 12.78 -14.44 -3.01
CA MET A 265 12.86 -13.95 -1.63
C MET A 265 14.17 -13.19 -1.36
N VAL A 266 15.30 -13.68 -1.88
CA VAL A 266 16.61 -13.01 -1.76
C VAL A 266 16.62 -11.71 -2.54
N ILE A 267 16.06 -11.68 -3.76
CA ILE A 267 15.93 -10.46 -4.55
C ILE A 267 15.13 -9.40 -3.79
N VAL A 268 13.98 -9.78 -3.24
CA VAL A 268 13.13 -8.87 -2.43
C VAL A 268 13.84 -8.43 -1.15
N ALA A 269 14.54 -9.33 -0.45
CA ALA A 269 15.30 -8.99 0.73
C ALA A 269 16.46 -8.02 0.42
N PHE A 270 17.11 -8.17 -0.73
CA PHE A 270 18.16 -7.25 -1.17
C PHE A 270 17.58 -5.88 -1.56
N GLY A 271 16.48 -5.83 -2.31
CA GLY A 271 15.76 -4.58 -2.56
C GLY A 271 15.30 -3.88 -1.27
N PHE A 272 14.79 -4.65 -0.31
CA PHE A 272 14.42 -4.16 1.03
C PHE A 272 15.62 -3.59 1.78
N LEU A 273 16.76 -4.27 1.74
CA LEU A 273 18.02 -3.83 2.36
C LEU A 273 18.41 -2.43 1.90
N LEU A 274 18.34 -2.20 0.59
CA LEU A 274 18.75 -0.94 -0.04
C LEU A 274 17.80 0.24 0.26
N THR A 275 16.59 0.00 0.79
CA THR A 275 15.68 1.09 1.22
C THR A 275 16.17 1.84 2.45
N LEU A 276 16.92 1.15 3.33
CA LEU A 276 17.49 1.72 4.54
C LEU A 276 16.43 2.37 5.46
N VAL A 277 15.22 1.81 5.53
CA VAL A 277 14.12 2.31 6.38
C VAL A 277 13.98 1.50 7.66
N ARG A 278 14.55 2.02 8.76
CA ARG A 278 14.62 1.34 10.08
C ARG A 278 13.26 0.86 10.60
N SER A 279 12.22 1.68 10.53
CA SER A 279 10.89 1.32 11.03
C SER A 279 10.31 0.10 10.30
N SER A 280 10.58 -0.04 9.00
CA SER A 280 10.18 -1.22 8.22
C SER A 280 10.92 -2.49 8.61
N TRP A 281 12.19 -2.40 9.03
CA TRP A 281 12.94 -3.54 9.57
C TRP A 281 12.35 -4.06 10.87
N ILE A 282 12.05 -3.15 11.79
CA ILE A 282 11.45 -3.48 13.08
C ILE A 282 10.05 -4.07 12.85
N ALA A 283 9.27 -3.50 11.92
CA ALA A 283 7.96 -4.03 11.56
C ALA A 283 8.05 -5.44 10.95
N LEU A 284 9.01 -5.69 10.06
CA LEU A 284 9.26 -7.03 9.51
C LEU A 284 9.59 -8.04 10.62
N ALA A 285 10.49 -7.68 11.53
CA ALA A 285 10.85 -8.52 12.66
C ALA A 285 9.63 -8.80 13.55
N ALA A 286 8.81 -7.79 13.86
CA ALA A 286 7.58 -7.94 14.63
C ALA A 286 6.57 -8.87 13.93
N MET A 287 6.35 -8.71 12.62
CA MET A 287 5.47 -9.58 11.83
C MET A 287 5.92 -11.05 11.89
N ILE A 288 7.22 -11.29 11.67
CA ILE A 288 7.81 -12.63 11.69
C ILE A 288 7.69 -13.24 13.10
N LEU A 289 8.05 -12.49 14.14
CA LEU A 289 7.95 -12.91 15.54
C LEU A 289 6.52 -13.33 15.88
N VAL A 290 5.55 -12.44 15.65
CA VAL A 290 4.14 -12.65 15.99
C VAL A 290 3.54 -13.83 15.21
N TYR A 291 3.91 -14.01 13.94
CA TYR A 291 3.45 -15.15 13.16
C TYR A 291 3.96 -16.49 13.72
N PHE A 292 5.25 -16.58 14.03
CA PHE A 292 5.84 -17.82 14.52
C PHE A 292 5.53 -18.13 15.99
N LEU A 293 5.25 -17.11 16.82
CA LEU A 293 4.75 -17.31 18.18
C LEU A 293 3.37 -18.01 18.19
N GLN A 294 2.57 -17.81 17.15
CA GLN A 294 1.29 -18.49 16.99
C GLN A 294 1.40 -19.85 16.28
N ALA A 295 2.53 -20.12 15.61
CA ALA A 295 2.79 -21.38 14.93
C ALA A 295 3.20 -22.50 15.91
N LYS A 296 3.05 -23.77 15.50
CA LYS A 296 3.46 -24.93 16.31
C LYS A 296 4.98 -24.95 16.56
N SER A 297 5.42 -25.58 17.66
CA SER A 297 6.81 -25.50 18.18
C SER A 297 7.91 -25.86 17.18
N ALA A 298 7.64 -26.76 16.22
CA ALA A 298 8.60 -27.18 15.19
C ALA A 298 9.09 -26.03 14.29
N HIS A 299 8.38 -24.90 14.23
CA HIS A 299 8.76 -23.74 13.41
C HIS A 299 9.55 -22.67 14.19
N LYS A 300 9.78 -22.85 15.50
CA LYS A 300 10.50 -21.89 16.35
C LYS A 300 12.00 -21.82 16.04
N PHE A 301 12.63 -22.91 15.61
CA PHE A 301 14.04 -22.89 15.15
C PHE A 301 14.21 -22.08 13.85
N LYS A 302 13.22 -22.15 12.95
CA LYS A 302 13.19 -21.35 11.73
C LYS A 302 13.12 -19.85 12.06
N LEU A 303 12.34 -19.48 13.08
CA LEU A 303 12.26 -18.10 13.59
C LEU A 303 13.63 -17.60 14.07
N ILE A 304 14.32 -18.35 14.93
CA ILE A 304 15.64 -17.96 15.45
C ILE A 304 16.62 -17.76 14.29
N THR A 305 16.65 -18.70 13.33
CA THR A 305 17.52 -18.61 12.15
C THR A 305 17.25 -17.33 11.35
N ILE A 306 15.98 -17.00 11.09
CA ILE A 306 15.62 -15.80 10.33
C ILE A 306 16.01 -14.52 11.09
N LEU A 307 15.72 -14.44 12.40
CA LEU A 307 16.07 -13.28 13.21
C LEU A 307 17.58 -13.07 13.28
N VAL A 308 18.35 -14.15 13.42
CA VAL A 308 19.83 -14.10 13.37
C VAL A 308 20.30 -13.62 12.01
N VAL A 309 19.76 -14.15 10.91
CA VAL A 309 20.12 -13.68 9.55
C VAL A 309 19.80 -12.20 9.38
N LEU A 310 18.63 -11.72 9.81
CA LEU A 310 18.29 -10.29 9.75
C LEU A 310 19.27 -9.45 10.57
N PHE A 311 19.63 -9.90 11.77
CA PHE A 311 20.61 -9.23 12.62
C PHE A 311 22.01 -9.21 12.00
N LEU A 312 22.47 -10.32 11.43
CA LEU A 312 23.77 -10.39 10.74
C LEU A 312 23.80 -9.52 9.48
N CYS A 313 22.74 -9.52 8.68
CA CYS A 313 22.61 -8.61 7.54
C CYS A 313 22.67 -7.15 7.99
N TYR A 314 21.98 -6.83 9.10
CA TYR A 314 22.01 -5.50 9.68
C TYR A 314 23.41 -5.10 10.15
N GLN A 315 24.11 -5.98 10.87
CA GLN A 315 25.41 -5.68 11.48
C GLN A 315 26.57 -5.66 10.48
N PHE A 316 26.58 -6.59 9.50
CA PHE A 316 27.74 -6.83 8.65
C PHE A 316 27.57 -6.38 7.20
N ILE A 317 26.34 -6.44 6.66
CA ILE A 317 26.11 -6.09 5.24
C ILE A 317 25.83 -4.60 5.10
N LEU A 318 25.01 -4.01 5.99
CA LEU A 318 24.66 -2.59 5.89
C LEU A 318 25.89 -1.67 5.94
N PRO A 319 26.84 -1.80 6.88
CA PRO A 319 27.99 -0.88 6.93
C PRO A 319 28.91 -0.96 5.71
N GLY A 320 28.92 -2.11 5.01
CA GLY A 320 29.72 -2.31 3.79
C GLY A 320 29.07 -1.78 2.51
N LEU A 321 27.81 -1.32 2.56
CA LEU A 321 27.15 -0.73 1.40
C LEU A 321 27.60 0.73 1.22
N PRO A 322 28.04 1.14 0.02
CA PRO A 322 28.34 2.56 -0.23
C PRO A 322 27.09 3.41 0.07
N GLY A 323 27.28 4.57 0.72
CA GLY A 323 26.18 5.41 1.22
C GLY A 323 25.63 5.01 2.61
N ALA A 324 26.07 3.89 3.18
CA ALA A 324 25.74 3.51 4.55
C ALA A 324 26.45 4.35 5.61
N GLU A 325 27.54 5.06 5.26
CA GLU A 325 28.26 5.96 6.18
C GLU A 325 27.33 7.01 6.82
N THR A 326 26.38 7.57 6.05
CA THR A 326 25.33 8.46 6.55
C THR A 326 24.33 7.80 7.52
N ILE A 327 24.33 6.47 7.61
CA ILE A 327 23.43 5.64 8.43
C ILE A 327 24.17 5.05 9.63
N THR A 328 25.43 4.64 9.48
CA THR A 328 26.31 4.16 10.56
C THR A 328 26.73 5.29 11.49
N ASN A 329 26.94 6.51 10.97
CA ASN A 329 27.22 7.70 11.81
C ASN A 329 26.04 8.07 12.75
N ARG A 330 24.87 7.45 12.59
CA ARG A 330 23.71 7.61 13.50
C ARG A 330 23.65 6.58 14.62
N PHE A 331 24.59 5.64 14.68
CA PHE A 331 24.73 4.71 15.81
C PHE A 331 25.68 5.25 16.88
N ASP A 332 26.66 6.07 16.49
CA ASP A 332 27.53 6.79 17.44
C ASP A 332 26.74 7.77 18.34
N THR A 333 25.60 8.29 17.87
CA THR A 333 24.71 9.13 18.70
C THR A 333 23.85 8.36 19.70
N PHE A 334 23.68 7.03 19.57
CA PHE A 334 22.95 6.25 20.59
C PHE A 334 23.70 6.12 21.92
N GLY A 335 25.02 6.36 21.92
CA GLY A 335 25.85 6.35 23.13
C GLY A 335 25.69 7.59 24.01
N ASN A 336 25.19 8.71 23.47
CA ASN A 336 25.09 10.01 24.16
C ASN A 336 23.67 10.59 24.05
N LEU A 337 22.74 10.03 24.83
CA LEU A 337 21.32 10.44 24.87
C LEU A 337 21.07 11.91 25.26
N ASN A 338 22.02 12.57 25.92
CA ASN A 338 21.86 13.93 26.46
C ASN A 338 22.21 15.05 25.47
N GLU A 339 22.87 14.75 24.34
CA GLU A 339 23.32 15.73 23.35
C GLU A 339 22.69 15.51 21.95
N ASP A 340 21.77 14.54 21.83
CA ASP A 340 21.15 14.22 20.54
C ASP A 340 20.06 15.24 20.18
N VAL A 341 20.44 16.20 19.33
CA VAL A 341 19.54 17.17 18.68
C VAL A 341 18.33 16.45 18.06
N SER A 342 18.50 15.25 17.49
CA SER A 342 17.40 14.50 16.88
C SER A 342 16.40 13.92 17.89
N TYR A 343 16.80 13.63 19.13
CA TYR A 343 15.88 13.17 20.18
C TYR A 343 15.09 14.36 20.73
N ASN A 344 15.79 15.47 21.00
CA ASN A 344 15.16 16.71 21.48
C ASN A 344 14.18 17.29 20.45
N ASP A 345 14.51 17.27 19.16
CA ASP A 345 13.59 17.71 18.09
C ASP A 345 12.32 16.85 18.03
N ARG A 346 12.43 15.53 18.24
CA ARG A 346 11.27 14.63 18.29
C ARG A 346 10.41 14.83 19.52
N LEU A 347 11.05 15.08 20.67
CA LEU A 347 10.34 15.37 21.90
C LEU A 347 9.59 16.71 21.77
N ALA A 348 10.27 17.75 21.27
CA ALA A 348 9.69 19.06 21.01
C ALA A 348 8.54 19.01 19.98
N PHE A 349 8.70 18.22 18.91
CA PHE A 349 7.62 17.98 17.96
C PHE A 349 6.44 17.27 18.62
N SER A 350 6.71 16.23 19.42
CA SER A 350 5.65 15.50 20.12
C SER A 350 4.90 16.40 21.11
N THR A 351 5.60 17.25 21.87
CA THR A 351 4.96 18.22 22.78
C THR A 351 4.16 19.26 22.02
N PHE A 352 4.69 19.80 20.91
CA PHE A 352 3.96 20.74 20.06
C PHE A 352 2.65 20.15 19.51
N ILE A 353 2.68 18.90 19.07
CA ILE A 353 1.48 18.21 18.58
C ILE A 353 0.49 17.94 19.70
N LEU A 354 0.95 17.51 20.88
CA LEU A 354 0.08 17.30 22.04
C LEU A 354 -0.60 18.60 22.49
N ASP A 355 0.13 19.72 22.49
CA ASP A 355 -0.43 21.05 22.77
C ASP A 355 -1.46 21.44 21.71
N SER A 356 -1.16 21.20 20.42
CA SER A 356 -2.09 21.45 19.32
C SER A 356 -3.39 20.64 19.45
N ILE A 357 -3.30 19.37 19.86
CA ILE A 357 -4.46 18.51 20.13
C ILE A 357 -5.24 19.02 21.35
N SER A 358 -4.57 19.56 22.37
CA SER A 358 -5.23 20.11 23.56
C SER A 358 -6.04 21.38 23.24
N VAL A 359 -5.52 22.23 22.35
CA VAL A 359 -6.19 23.45 21.89
C VAL A 359 -7.36 23.13 20.96
N ASN A 360 -7.21 22.15 20.08
CA ASN A 360 -8.26 21.70 19.18
C ASN A 360 -8.56 20.19 19.36
N PRO A 361 -9.32 19.81 20.41
CA PRO A 361 -9.58 18.42 20.73
C PRO A 361 -10.49 17.72 19.71
N MET A 362 -11.20 18.47 18.86
CA MET A 362 -12.02 17.92 17.77
C MET A 362 -11.16 17.51 16.56
N GLY A 363 -9.92 17.97 16.49
CA GLY A 363 -8.98 17.67 15.42
C GLY A 363 -9.02 18.67 14.26
N ASN A 364 -8.07 18.51 13.36
CA ASN A 364 -7.90 19.38 12.20
C ASN A 364 -8.68 18.87 10.97
N GLY A 365 -9.06 17.60 10.94
CA GLY A 365 -9.77 16.98 9.84
C GLY A 365 -8.86 16.48 8.72
N LEU A 366 -9.45 15.74 7.78
CA LEU A 366 -8.75 15.17 6.63
C LEU A 366 -8.23 16.29 5.72
N GLY A 367 -7.05 16.07 5.14
CA GLY A 367 -6.33 17.09 4.37
C GLY A 367 -5.37 17.95 5.19
N SER A 368 -5.38 17.84 6.52
CA SER A 368 -4.48 18.58 7.42
C SER A 368 -3.03 18.08 7.40
N THR A 369 -2.77 16.85 6.92
CA THR A 369 -1.43 16.27 6.88
C THR A 369 -1.11 15.50 5.60
N GLY A 370 0.16 15.13 5.41
CA GLY A 370 0.59 14.18 4.40
C GLY A 370 0.53 14.73 2.96
N LEU A 371 0.24 13.86 1.98
CA LEU A 371 0.25 14.24 0.57
C LEU A 371 -0.86 15.25 0.22
N SER A 372 -2.02 15.14 0.86
CA SER A 372 -3.12 16.11 0.73
C SER A 372 -2.78 17.49 1.25
N ALA A 373 -1.88 17.61 2.23
CA ALA A 373 -1.44 18.90 2.73
C ALA A 373 -0.73 19.74 1.67
N LYS A 374 -0.19 19.13 0.60
CA LYS A 374 0.37 19.88 -0.54
C LYS A 374 -0.67 20.65 -1.34
N LEU A 375 -1.96 20.36 -1.14
CA LEU A 375 -3.07 21.06 -1.79
C LEU A 375 -3.49 22.31 -1.01
N ASN A 376 -2.90 22.59 0.17
CA ASN A 376 -3.23 23.73 1.01
C ASN A 376 -2.00 24.22 1.81
N GLU A 377 -1.61 25.49 1.66
CA GLU A 377 -0.39 26.06 2.26
C GLU A 377 -0.35 26.02 3.80
N ASN A 378 -1.52 25.95 4.47
CA ASN A 378 -1.62 25.97 5.93
C ASN A 378 -1.52 24.56 6.58
N ALA A 379 -1.34 23.50 5.79
CA ALA A 379 -1.37 22.12 6.26
C ALA A 379 0.04 21.54 6.51
N MET A 380 0.17 20.64 7.49
CA MET A 380 1.46 20.09 7.91
C MET A 380 1.90 18.92 7.02
N GLN A 381 2.91 19.14 6.17
CA GLN A 381 3.32 18.15 5.17
C GLN A 381 4.13 16.96 5.72
N VAL A 382 4.92 17.16 6.79
CA VAL A 382 5.80 16.13 7.37
C VAL A 382 5.34 15.79 8.77
N PHE A 383 5.15 14.50 9.05
CA PHE A 383 4.66 14.02 10.34
C PHE A 383 5.37 12.74 10.78
N ASP A 384 6.27 12.87 11.76
CA ASP A 384 7.17 11.79 12.18
C ASP A 384 6.60 10.93 13.32
N ASN A 385 5.29 10.68 13.32
CA ASN A 385 4.59 9.75 14.20
C ASN A 385 3.16 9.50 13.70
N GLY A 386 2.83 8.27 13.31
CA GLY A 386 1.51 7.92 12.78
C GLY A 386 0.39 7.94 13.81
N PHE A 387 0.65 7.58 15.07
CA PHE A 387 -0.36 7.67 16.13
C PHE A 387 -0.73 9.12 16.42
N LEU A 388 0.27 9.98 16.60
CA LEU A 388 0.06 11.41 16.80
C LEU A 388 -0.60 12.05 15.58
N ASN A 389 -0.27 11.62 14.36
CA ASN A 389 -0.94 12.08 13.13
C ASN A 389 -2.44 11.75 13.14
N ILE A 390 -2.80 10.53 13.56
CA ILE A 390 -4.22 10.12 13.69
C ILE A 390 -4.94 11.04 14.68
N PHE A 391 -4.37 11.32 15.86
CA PHE A 391 -5.00 12.22 16.83
C PHE A 391 -5.01 13.68 16.40
N TYR A 392 -3.98 14.14 15.69
CA TYR A 392 -3.94 15.49 15.13
C TYR A 392 -5.02 15.69 14.04
N THR A 393 -5.20 14.66 13.20
CA THR A 393 -6.17 14.69 12.09
C THR A 393 -7.60 14.50 12.60
N PHE A 394 -7.86 13.49 13.44
CA PHE A 394 -9.22 13.11 13.86
C PHE A 394 -9.60 13.59 15.27
N GLY A 395 -8.73 14.36 15.93
CA GLY A 395 -8.95 14.78 17.32
C GLY A 395 -8.96 13.61 18.30
N LEU A 396 -9.35 13.89 19.55
CA LEU A 396 -9.54 12.85 20.56
C LEU A 396 -10.70 11.91 20.23
N PRO A 397 -11.91 12.38 19.84
CA PRO A 397 -13.04 11.49 19.60
C PRO A 397 -12.79 10.57 18.41
N GLY A 398 -12.40 11.15 17.27
CA GLY A 398 -12.14 10.39 16.05
C GLY A 398 -10.86 9.57 16.15
N GLY A 399 -9.80 10.08 16.81
CA GLY A 399 -8.57 9.33 17.05
C GLY A 399 -8.78 8.09 17.91
N LEU A 400 -9.51 8.21 19.02
CA LEU A 400 -9.88 7.05 19.86
C LEU A 400 -10.77 6.06 19.11
N ALA A 401 -11.73 6.54 18.31
CA ALA A 401 -12.56 5.67 17.47
C ALA A 401 -11.73 4.93 16.41
N PHE A 402 -10.76 5.61 15.79
CA PHE A 402 -9.84 5.01 14.83
C PHE A 402 -8.95 3.94 15.49
N LEU A 403 -8.40 4.22 16.67
CA LEU A 403 -7.66 3.21 17.44
C LEU A 403 -8.53 2.03 17.84
N GLY A 404 -9.76 2.30 18.29
CA GLY A 404 -10.76 1.27 18.58
C GLY A 404 -11.05 0.39 17.37
N PHE A 405 -11.11 0.97 16.16
CA PHE A 405 -11.24 0.24 14.90
C PHE A 405 -10.03 -0.66 14.62
N LEU A 406 -8.80 -0.17 14.78
CA LEU A 406 -7.58 -0.98 14.62
C LEU A 406 -7.51 -2.13 15.64
N ILE A 407 -7.88 -1.86 16.90
CA ILE A 407 -7.96 -2.88 17.95
C ILE A 407 -9.03 -3.91 17.60
N TYR A 408 -10.20 -3.47 17.13
CA TYR A 408 -11.28 -4.36 16.72
C TYR A 408 -10.84 -5.33 15.62
N LEU A 409 -10.16 -4.85 14.57
CA LEU A 409 -9.59 -5.69 13.52
C LEU A 409 -8.52 -6.65 14.05
N THR A 410 -7.68 -6.18 14.97
CA THR A 410 -6.67 -7.00 15.64
C THR A 410 -7.31 -8.15 16.43
N VAL A 411 -8.40 -7.88 17.16
CA VAL A 411 -9.18 -8.88 17.89
C VAL A 411 -9.85 -9.87 16.94
N LEU A 412 -10.35 -9.42 15.78
CA LEU A 412 -10.87 -10.33 14.75
C LEU A 412 -9.78 -11.24 14.18
N ALA A 413 -8.58 -10.71 13.94
CA ALA A 413 -7.45 -11.49 13.44
C ALA A 413 -6.93 -12.53 14.46
N LEU A 414 -7.17 -12.31 15.76
CA LEU A 414 -6.88 -13.29 16.82
C LEU A 414 -7.85 -14.49 16.84
N LYS A 415 -9.06 -14.35 16.27
CA LYS A 415 -10.04 -15.44 16.25
C LYS A 415 -9.50 -16.57 15.38
N ARG A 416 -9.29 -17.75 15.95
CA ARG A 416 -8.68 -18.88 15.23
C ARG A 416 -9.74 -19.77 14.60
N GLU A 417 -9.74 -19.84 13.27
CA GLU A 417 -10.40 -20.93 12.55
C GLU A 417 -9.41 -22.04 12.20
N LYS A 418 -9.77 -23.28 12.52
CA LYS A 418 -8.86 -24.44 12.42
C LYS A 418 -8.38 -24.70 10.99
N GLN A 419 -9.24 -24.49 9.99
CA GLN A 419 -8.97 -24.78 8.57
C GLN A 419 -8.22 -23.65 7.83
N SER A 420 -8.28 -22.42 8.35
CA SER A 420 -7.76 -21.20 7.73
C SER A 420 -6.73 -20.48 8.62
N SER A 421 -6.24 -21.14 9.68
CA SER A 421 -5.36 -20.58 10.72
C SER A 421 -4.15 -19.80 10.21
N GLN A 422 -3.53 -20.24 9.10
CA GLN A 422 -2.37 -19.54 8.52
C GLN A 422 -2.69 -18.10 8.04
N TYR A 423 -3.92 -17.83 7.61
CA TYR A 423 -4.35 -16.51 7.14
C TYR A 423 -4.71 -15.60 8.32
N TYR A 424 -5.27 -16.15 9.39
CA TYR A 424 -5.49 -15.43 10.65
C TYR A 424 -4.16 -15.03 11.30
N HIS A 425 -3.19 -15.95 11.35
CA HIS A 425 -1.84 -15.63 11.84
C HIS A 425 -1.16 -14.55 10.99
N LEU A 426 -1.34 -14.58 9.66
CA LEU A 426 -0.84 -13.54 8.75
C LEU A 426 -1.50 -12.18 9.02
N ALA A 427 -2.82 -12.14 9.14
CA ALA A 427 -3.55 -10.91 9.43
C ALA A 427 -3.13 -10.32 10.78
N PHE A 428 -3.04 -11.15 11.83
CA PHE A 428 -2.61 -10.68 13.16
C PHE A 428 -1.16 -10.19 13.17
N ALA A 429 -0.26 -10.92 12.50
CA ALA A 429 1.11 -10.48 12.32
C ALA A 429 1.18 -9.13 11.58
N SER A 430 0.39 -8.96 10.52
CA SER A 430 0.32 -7.71 9.74
C SER A 430 -0.19 -6.54 10.59
N MET A 431 -1.18 -6.76 11.46
CA MET A 431 -1.66 -5.75 12.42
C MET A 431 -0.60 -5.37 13.46
N ALA A 432 0.21 -6.34 13.93
CA ALA A 432 1.33 -6.04 14.81
C ALA A 432 2.43 -5.23 14.10
N GLY A 433 2.75 -5.58 12.85
CA GLY A 433 3.63 -4.79 12.00
C GLY A 433 3.11 -3.37 11.77
N ALA A 434 1.79 -3.22 11.55
CA ALA A 434 1.13 -1.92 11.42
C ALA A 434 1.29 -1.05 12.66
N ALA A 435 1.12 -1.62 13.86
CA ALA A 435 1.33 -0.89 15.10
C ALA A 435 2.77 -0.34 15.23
N VAL A 436 3.77 -1.12 14.82
CA VAL A 436 5.17 -0.68 14.80
C VAL A 436 5.40 0.43 13.76
N LEU A 437 4.87 0.29 12.55
CA LEU A 437 5.01 1.30 11.49
C LEU A 437 4.36 2.64 11.89
N LEU A 438 3.20 2.59 12.59
CA LEU A 438 2.52 3.77 13.11
C LEU A 438 3.34 4.54 14.16
N MET A 439 4.33 3.93 14.81
CA MET A 439 5.25 4.68 15.68
C MET A 439 6.15 5.64 14.89
N SER A 440 6.31 5.43 13.58
CA SER A 440 7.19 6.22 12.73
C SER A 440 6.43 7.15 11.79
N ASN A 441 5.42 6.66 11.08
CA ASN A 441 4.67 7.45 10.10
C ASN A 441 3.27 6.88 9.91
N ASN A 442 2.33 7.74 9.53
CA ASN A 442 1.01 7.31 9.12
C ASN A 442 1.05 6.69 7.71
N PHE A 443 1.24 5.38 7.65
CA PHE A 443 1.32 4.63 6.39
C PHE A 443 -0.04 4.10 5.91
N LEU A 444 -1.13 4.35 6.66
CA LEU A 444 -2.46 3.81 6.37
C LEU A 444 -3.10 4.38 5.10
N PRO A 445 -2.88 5.67 4.73
CA PRO A 445 -3.30 6.18 3.43
C PRO A 445 -2.50 5.56 2.29
N GLY A 446 -3.17 5.29 1.17
CA GLY A 446 -2.54 4.91 -0.08
C GLY A 446 -1.90 3.51 -0.09
N SER A 447 -0.69 3.38 -0.66
CA SER A 447 -0.05 2.08 -0.93
C SER A 447 0.22 1.23 0.31
N GLY A 448 0.56 1.86 1.44
CA GLY A 448 0.80 1.16 2.71
C GLY A 448 -0.48 0.53 3.27
N GLY A 449 -1.58 1.28 3.26
CA GLY A 449 -2.92 0.78 3.54
C GLY A 449 -3.34 -0.32 2.58
N ALA A 450 -3.09 -0.16 1.28
CA ALA A 450 -3.46 -1.16 0.28
C ALA A 450 -2.79 -2.51 0.58
N CYS A 451 -1.52 -2.50 1.00
CA CYS A 451 -0.82 -3.70 1.46
C CYS A 451 -1.43 -4.28 2.74
N LEU A 452 -1.63 -3.45 3.77
CA LEU A 452 -2.16 -3.91 5.06
C LEU A 452 -3.55 -4.53 4.91
N TRP A 453 -4.48 -3.81 4.28
CA TRP A 453 -5.85 -4.25 4.13
C TRP A 453 -5.98 -5.43 3.17
N PHE A 454 -5.10 -5.54 2.17
CA PHE A 454 -4.98 -6.77 1.38
C PHE A 454 -4.62 -7.98 2.25
N LEU A 455 -3.61 -7.88 3.13
CA LEU A 455 -3.23 -9.00 4.00
C LEU A 455 -4.32 -9.33 5.02
N VAL A 456 -4.96 -8.32 5.61
CA VAL A 456 -6.09 -8.48 6.53
C VAL A 456 -7.31 -9.09 5.82
N SER A 457 -7.57 -8.74 4.56
CA SER A 457 -8.73 -9.25 3.81
C SER A 457 -8.73 -10.77 3.63
N MET A 458 -7.58 -11.43 3.77
CA MET A 458 -7.43 -12.88 3.61
C MET A 458 -8.30 -13.68 4.59
N ILE A 459 -8.67 -13.11 5.75
CA ILE A 459 -9.56 -13.78 6.71
C ILE A 459 -11.05 -13.63 6.36
N PHE A 460 -11.41 -12.72 5.44
CA PHE A 460 -12.79 -12.39 5.08
C PHE A 460 -13.25 -12.99 3.75
N LEU A 461 -12.39 -13.76 3.07
CA LEU A 461 -12.76 -14.49 1.86
C LEU A 461 -13.70 -15.65 2.23
N ARG A 462 -14.88 -15.72 1.61
CA ARG A 462 -15.90 -16.75 1.92
C ARG A 462 -15.42 -18.14 1.50
N GLY A 463 -15.54 -19.11 2.41
CA GLY A 463 -15.31 -20.51 2.09
C GLY A 463 -16.49 -21.12 1.30
N GLU A 464 -16.24 -22.19 0.56
CA GLU A 464 -17.27 -22.89 -0.25
C GLU A 464 -18.49 -23.34 0.57
N LYS A 465 -18.31 -23.66 1.86
CA LYS A 465 -19.40 -24.09 2.77
C LYS A 465 -20.41 -22.98 3.07
N GLU A 466 -19.97 -21.73 3.26
CA GLU A 466 -20.86 -20.59 3.52
C GLU A 466 -21.67 -20.19 2.28
N ASN A 467 -21.12 -20.41 1.08
CA ASN A 467 -21.84 -20.15 -0.16
C ASN A 467 -22.96 -21.18 -0.38
N HIS A 468 -22.74 -22.45 -0.06
CA HIS A 468 -23.78 -23.49 -0.12
C HIS A 468 -24.88 -23.30 0.92
N GLU A 469 -24.54 -23.01 2.18
CA GLU A 469 -25.56 -22.79 3.23
C GLU A 469 -26.40 -21.53 2.99
N ASN A 470 -25.84 -20.46 2.42
CA ASN A 470 -26.62 -19.26 2.07
C ASN A 470 -27.49 -19.45 0.82
N LEU A 471 -27.03 -20.21 -0.19
CA LEU A 471 -27.86 -20.60 -1.33
C LEU A 471 -29.07 -21.46 -0.90
N LEU A 472 -28.92 -22.25 0.17
CA LEU A 472 -30.01 -23.05 0.74
C LEU A 472 -30.94 -22.24 1.67
N ARG A 473 -30.47 -21.14 2.25
CA ARG A 473 -31.26 -20.27 3.16
C ARG A 473 -31.99 -19.13 2.45
N HIS A 474 -31.51 -18.73 1.28
CA HIS A 474 -32.11 -17.67 0.47
C HIS A 474 -32.10 -18.10 -1.01
N PRO A 475 -33.07 -18.93 -1.45
CA PRO A 475 -33.24 -19.26 -2.87
C PRO A 475 -33.61 -18.04 -3.72
#